data_AF-A0AAP0NML3-F1
#
_entry.id   AF-A0AAP0NML3-F1
#
_cell.length_a   1.000
_cell.length_b   1.000
_cell.length_c   1.000
_cell.angle_alpha   90.00
_cell.angle_beta   90.00
_cell.angle_gamma   90.00
#
_symmetry.space_group_name_H-M   'P 1'
#
loop_
_entity.id
_entity.type
_entity.pdbx_description
1 polymer ?
#
loop_
_entity_poly.entity_id
_entity_poly.type
_entity_poly.pdbx_seq_one_letter_code
_entity_poly.pdbx_strand_id
1 'polypeptide(L)'
;MSQATRLTRNLNLRAVAGDAHQLFDKIPQRDLSSLNALLSTHVRRGDVERAWSLFVELHRSRSDFDAYTLTPLLKACSAICDPQRGRQVHCFVVKTGSESEVVTKTALVDMYSKCGQLGDSAMAFEEMGIKDVVAWNTMISCYVRHGLSERALGVFAAMQRRRVEFSEVTLSSVLKACGVVKGFG
;
A
#
# COMPACT_ATOMS: atom_id res chain seq x y z
N MET A 1 14.74 -18.34 27.64
CA MET A 1 13.95 -18.51 26.39
C MET A 1 14.91 -18.54 25.21
N SER A 2 15.17 -19.72 24.64
CA SER A 2 16.38 -19.98 23.84
C SER A 2 16.24 -19.61 22.35
N GLN A 3 17.38 -19.34 21.71
CA GLN A 3 17.54 -19.19 20.26
C GLN A 3 16.91 -20.34 19.45
N ALA A 4 16.85 -21.55 20.03
CA ALA A 4 16.25 -22.73 19.41
C ALA A 4 14.74 -22.59 19.19
N THR A 5 14.00 -21.94 20.10
CA THR A 5 12.54 -21.70 19.96
C THR A 5 12.23 -20.67 18.87
N ARG A 6 13.14 -19.73 18.60
CA ARG A 6 13.00 -18.76 17.50
C ARG A 6 13.28 -19.39 16.14
N LEU A 7 14.26 -20.31 16.06
CA LEU A 7 14.59 -21.04 14.84
C LEU A 7 13.51 -22.06 14.43
N THR A 8 12.93 -22.80 15.38
CA THR A 8 11.80 -23.72 15.09
C THR A 8 10.55 -22.98 14.65
N ARG A 9 10.26 -21.79 15.21
CA ARG A 9 9.15 -20.94 14.77
C ARG A 9 9.36 -20.39 13.34
N ASN A 10 10.61 -20.07 12.98
CA ASN A 10 10.97 -19.58 11.64
C ASN A 10 10.98 -20.71 10.59
N LEU A 11 11.45 -21.90 10.97
CA LEU A 11 11.43 -23.10 10.14
C LEU A 11 9.99 -23.62 9.93
N ASN A 12 9.13 -23.60 10.95
CA ASN A 12 7.72 -23.93 10.79
C ASN A 12 6.99 -22.94 9.87
N LEU A 13 7.31 -21.65 9.89
CA LEU A 13 6.74 -20.66 8.95
C LEU A 13 7.18 -20.89 7.50
N ARG A 14 8.37 -21.45 7.27
CA ARG A 14 8.90 -21.83 5.95
C ARG A 14 8.35 -23.18 5.48
N ALA A 15 8.22 -24.17 6.37
CA ALA A 15 7.61 -25.46 6.06
C ALA A 15 6.12 -25.32 5.69
N VAL A 16 5.36 -24.56 6.49
CA VAL A 16 3.95 -24.24 6.21
C VAL A 16 3.79 -23.47 4.89
N ALA A 17 4.83 -22.77 4.40
CA ALA A 17 4.80 -22.11 3.10
C ALA A 17 4.92 -23.08 1.91
N GLY A 18 5.73 -24.13 2.04
CA GLY A 18 5.81 -25.21 1.06
C GLY A 18 4.50 -26.01 1.02
N ASP A 19 3.92 -26.24 2.19
CA ASP A 19 2.64 -26.95 2.34
C ASP A 19 1.45 -26.12 1.84
N ALA A 20 1.44 -24.80 2.01
CA ALA A 20 0.34 -23.93 1.58
C ALA A 20 0.10 -23.98 0.06
N HIS A 21 1.15 -24.12 -0.75
CA HIS A 21 1.03 -24.29 -2.21
C HIS A 21 0.46 -25.67 -2.57
N GLN A 22 0.94 -26.74 -1.91
CA GLN A 22 0.42 -28.09 -2.12
C GLN A 22 -1.03 -28.26 -1.62
N LEU A 23 -1.42 -27.50 -0.60
CA LEU A 23 -2.79 -27.43 -0.12
C LEU A 23 -3.69 -26.66 -1.10
N PHE A 24 -3.16 -25.58 -1.69
CA PHE A 24 -3.85 -24.72 -2.64
C PHE A 24 -4.25 -25.44 -3.94
N ASP A 25 -3.37 -26.31 -4.45
CA ASP A 25 -3.66 -27.15 -5.63
C ASP A 25 -4.75 -28.21 -5.37
N LYS A 26 -5.05 -28.50 -4.10
CA LYS A 26 -6.00 -29.54 -3.68
C LYS A 26 -7.38 -29.03 -3.27
N ILE A 27 -7.63 -27.71 -3.27
CA ILE A 27 -8.92 -27.16 -2.85
C ILE A 27 -9.90 -27.08 -4.05
N PRO A 28 -11.00 -27.85 -4.05
CA PRO A 28 -11.92 -27.97 -5.19
C PRO A 28 -12.76 -26.71 -5.47
N GLN A 29 -12.82 -25.77 -4.53
CA GLN A 29 -13.41 -24.45 -4.71
C GLN A 29 -12.45 -23.38 -4.18
N ARG A 30 -11.70 -22.74 -5.08
CA ARG A 30 -10.83 -21.61 -4.76
C ARG A 30 -11.68 -20.41 -4.33
N ASP A 31 -12.04 -20.34 -3.05
CA ASP A 31 -12.76 -19.19 -2.53
C ASP A 31 -11.86 -17.94 -2.51
N LEU A 32 -12.46 -16.77 -2.75
CA LEU A 32 -11.74 -15.50 -2.84
C LEU A 32 -10.99 -15.19 -1.52
N SER A 33 -11.52 -15.67 -0.40
CA SER A 33 -10.95 -15.51 0.95
C SER A 33 -9.59 -16.20 1.10
N SER A 34 -9.45 -17.48 0.70
CA SER A 34 -8.17 -18.20 0.79
C SER A 34 -7.11 -17.59 -0.13
N LEU A 35 -7.55 -17.09 -1.29
CA LEU A 35 -6.71 -16.39 -2.26
C LEU A 35 -6.17 -15.06 -1.73
N ASN A 36 -7.04 -14.23 -1.14
CA ASN A 36 -6.65 -12.97 -0.53
C ASN A 36 -5.68 -13.18 0.64
N ALA A 37 -5.85 -14.28 1.41
CA ALA A 37 -4.94 -14.66 2.46
C ALA A 37 -3.54 -15.01 1.92
N LEU A 38 -3.46 -15.82 0.86
CA LEU A 38 -2.18 -16.20 0.23
C LEU A 38 -1.48 -14.99 -0.39
N LEU A 39 -2.22 -14.17 -1.13
CA LEU A 39 -1.71 -12.95 -1.74
C LEU A 39 -1.13 -12.01 -0.67
N SER A 40 -1.92 -11.71 0.36
CA SER A 40 -1.48 -10.90 1.50
C SER A 40 -0.26 -11.48 2.22
N THR A 41 -0.14 -12.82 2.25
CA THR A 41 1.01 -13.50 2.86
C THR A 41 2.28 -13.31 2.04
N HIS A 42 2.22 -13.44 0.72
CA HIS A 42 3.37 -13.17 -0.15
C HIS A 42 3.81 -11.72 -0.09
N VAL A 43 2.87 -10.78 -0.15
CA VAL A 43 3.17 -9.34 -0.03
C VAL A 43 3.84 -9.03 1.30
N ARG A 44 3.34 -9.57 2.42
CA ARG A 44 3.93 -9.35 3.75
C ARG A 44 5.35 -9.93 3.88
N ARG A 45 5.64 -11.00 3.14
CA ARG A 45 6.97 -11.64 3.08
C ARG A 45 7.93 -10.95 2.11
N GLY A 46 7.45 -9.98 1.32
CA GLY A 46 8.24 -9.31 0.28
C GLY A 46 8.40 -10.15 -1.00
N ASP A 47 7.70 -11.28 -1.13
CA ASP A 47 7.71 -12.14 -2.31
C ASP A 47 6.81 -11.56 -3.41
N VAL A 48 7.14 -10.36 -3.90
CA VAL A 48 6.29 -9.59 -4.84
C VAL A 48 6.09 -10.33 -6.17
N GLU A 49 7.13 -10.98 -6.71
CA GLU A 49 6.99 -11.75 -7.96
C GLU A 49 6.03 -12.93 -7.84
N ARG A 50 5.99 -13.58 -6.67
CA ARG A 50 5.02 -14.67 -6.43
C ARG A 50 3.61 -14.12 -6.27
N ALA A 51 3.44 -13.02 -5.53
CA ALA A 51 2.16 -12.34 -5.43
C ALA A 51 1.63 -11.92 -6.81
N TRP A 52 2.51 -11.42 -7.67
CA TRP A 52 2.17 -11.02 -9.03
C TRP A 52 1.83 -12.21 -9.93
N SER A 53 2.62 -13.29 -9.87
CA SER A 53 2.35 -14.51 -10.63
C SER A 53 1.00 -15.12 -10.26
N LEU A 54 0.71 -15.18 -8.96
CA LEU A 54 -0.60 -15.61 -8.46
C LEU A 54 -1.71 -14.71 -8.98
N PHE A 55 -1.55 -13.39 -8.94
CA PHE A 55 -2.53 -12.45 -9.48
C PHE A 55 -2.78 -12.64 -10.99
N VAL A 56 -1.74 -12.86 -11.79
CA VAL A 56 -1.88 -13.11 -13.24
C VAL A 56 -2.62 -14.42 -13.50
N GLU A 57 -2.33 -15.48 -12.76
CA GLU A 57 -3.10 -16.73 -12.84
C GLU A 57 -4.57 -16.50 -12.47
N LEU A 58 -4.82 -15.74 -11.40
CA LEU A 58 -6.16 -15.43 -10.95
C LEU A 58 -6.94 -14.62 -11.96
N HIS A 59 -6.31 -13.63 -12.60
CA HIS A 59 -6.98 -12.82 -13.61
C HIS A 59 -7.45 -13.64 -14.82
N ARG A 60 -6.78 -14.76 -15.13
CA ARG A 60 -7.24 -15.67 -16.20
C ARG A 60 -8.50 -16.46 -15.85
N SER A 61 -8.77 -16.65 -14.57
CA SER A 61 -9.90 -17.45 -14.08
C SER A 61 -11.02 -16.62 -13.45
N ARG A 62 -10.74 -15.38 -13.06
CA ARG A 62 -11.63 -14.51 -12.27
C ARG A 62 -11.48 -13.05 -12.64
N SER A 63 -12.56 -12.29 -12.43
CA SER A 63 -12.60 -10.83 -12.64
C SER A 63 -13.27 -10.07 -11.49
N ASP A 64 -13.74 -10.77 -10.46
CA ASP A 64 -14.47 -10.27 -9.29
C ASP A 64 -13.54 -9.80 -8.15
N PHE A 65 -12.45 -9.11 -8.49
CA PHE A 65 -11.48 -8.66 -7.48
C PHE A 65 -12.03 -7.51 -6.63
N ASP A 66 -11.85 -7.63 -5.33
CA ASP A 66 -12.30 -6.64 -4.35
C ASP A 66 -11.12 -5.84 -3.76
N ALA A 67 -11.44 -4.89 -2.87
CA ALA A 67 -10.44 -4.11 -2.14
C ALA A 67 -9.43 -4.99 -1.37
N TYR A 68 -9.84 -6.16 -0.87
CA TYR A 68 -8.96 -7.11 -0.16
C TYR A 68 -7.95 -7.80 -1.07
N THR A 69 -8.27 -7.94 -2.36
CA THR A 69 -7.34 -8.45 -3.38
C THR A 69 -6.39 -7.34 -3.86
N LEU A 70 -6.93 -6.18 -4.20
CA LEU A 70 -6.21 -5.12 -4.91
C LEU A 70 -5.29 -4.31 -3.98
N THR A 71 -5.70 -4.10 -2.72
CA THR A 71 -4.91 -3.31 -1.76
C THR A 71 -3.53 -3.94 -1.45
N PRO A 72 -3.41 -5.26 -1.19
CA PRO A 72 -2.11 -5.91 -1.06
C PRO A 72 -1.23 -5.76 -2.30
N LEU A 73 -1.79 -5.86 -3.51
CA LEU A 73 -1.03 -5.69 -4.75
C LEU A 73 -0.49 -4.28 -4.91
N LEU A 74 -1.29 -3.25 -4.58
CA LEU A 74 -0.82 -1.86 -4.55
C LEU A 74 0.33 -1.68 -3.55
N LYS A 75 0.22 -2.27 -2.36
CA LYS A 75 1.30 -2.27 -1.36
C LYS A 75 2.56 -2.97 -1.85
N ALA A 76 2.42 -4.06 -2.59
CA ALA A 76 3.54 -4.76 -3.22
C ALA A 76 4.24 -3.88 -4.26
N CYS A 77 3.47 -3.24 -5.15
CA CYS A 77 4.00 -2.30 -6.15
C CYS A 77 4.72 -1.11 -5.50
N SER A 78 4.14 -0.57 -4.42
CA SER A 78 4.74 0.48 -3.58
C SER A 78 6.09 0.05 -2.99
N ALA A 79 6.20 -1.21 -2.55
CA ALA A 79 7.40 -1.75 -1.93
C ALA A 79 8.58 -1.96 -2.91
N ILE A 80 8.29 -2.30 -4.16
CA ILE A 80 9.30 -2.46 -5.23
C ILE A 80 9.46 -1.23 -6.12
N CYS A 81 8.75 -0.15 -5.82
CA CYS A 81 8.71 1.08 -6.62
C CYS A 81 8.39 0.83 -8.11
N ASP A 82 7.38 -0.01 -8.39
CA ASP A 82 6.95 -0.36 -9.76
C ASP A 82 5.63 0.35 -10.14
N PRO A 83 5.70 1.54 -10.78
CA PRO A 83 4.51 2.27 -11.19
C PRO A 83 3.77 1.60 -12.37
N GLN A 84 4.45 0.76 -13.16
CA GLN A 84 3.84 0.08 -14.31
C GLN A 84 2.80 -0.93 -13.82
N ARG A 85 3.21 -1.81 -12.90
CA ARG A 85 2.31 -2.78 -12.24
C ARG A 85 1.27 -2.06 -11.38
N GLY A 86 1.67 -0.99 -10.69
CA GLY A 86 0.75 -0.13 -9.92
C GLY A 86 -0.41 0.42 -10.76
N ARG A 87 -0.13 0.94 -11.97
CA ARG A 87 -1.16 1.41 -12.91
C ARG A 87 -2.06 0.29 -13.40
N GLN A 88 -1.53 -0.91 -13.65
CA GLN A 88 -2.35 -2.06 -14.04
C GLN A 88 -3.35 -2.40 -12.93
N VAL A 89 -2.91 -2.43 -11.67
CA VAL A 89 -3.79 -2.66 -10.51
C VAL A 89 -4.80 -1.52 -10.35
N HIS A 90 -4.38 -0.26 -10.56
CA HIS A 90 -5.30 0.88 -10.53
C HIS A 90 -6.43 0.76 -11.57
N CYS A 91 -6.13 0.29 -12.79
CA CYS A 91 -7.18 0.00 -13.77
C CYS A 91 -8.21 -1.02 -13.26
N PHE A 92 -7.77 -2.04 -12.49
CA PHE A 92 -8.71 -2.96 -11.85
C PHE A 92 -9.52 -2.28 -10.75
N VAL A 93 -8.89 -1.45 -9.93
CA VAL A 93 -9.59 -0.69 -8.87
C VAL A 93 -10.74 0.14 -9.42
N VAL A 94 -10.53 0.82 -10.56
CA VAL A 94 -11.59 1.58 -11.24
C VAL A 94 -12.65 0.64 -11.81
N LYS A 95 -12.25 -0.42 -12.52
CA LYS A 95 -13.18 -1.36 -13.16
C LYS A 95 -14.09 -2.09 -12.17
N THR A 96 -13.60 -2.38 -10.97
CA THR A 96 -14.35 -3.12 -9.94
C THR A 96 -15.10 -2.19 -9.00
N GLY A 97 -14.95 -0.86 -9.14
CA GLY A 97 -15.53 0.12 -8.23
C GLY A 97 -14.87 0.17 -6.85
N SER A 98 -13.75 -0.55 -6.63
CA SER A 98 -13.04 -0.59 -5.35
C SER A 98 -12.44 0.76 -4.95
N GLU A 99 -12.45 1.77 -5.83
CA GLU A 99 -12.05 3.14 -5.53
C GLU A 99 -13.00 3.86 -4.54
N SER A 100 -14.21 3.34 -4.30
CA SER A 100 -15.08 3.85 -3.23
C SER A 100 -14.48 3.62 -1.84
N GLU A 101 -13.62 2.61 -1.70
CA GLU A 101 -13.04 2.21 -0.44
C GLU A 101 -11.84 3.10 -0.08
N VAL A 102 -11.94 3.78 1.07
CA VAL A 102 -10.88 4.67 1.58
C VAL A 102 -9.54 3.94 1.67
N VAL A 103 -9.54 2.67 2.11
CA VAL A 103 -8.32 1.87 2.23
C VAL A 103 -7.62 1.65 0.89
N THR A 104 -8.38 1.48 -0.20
CA THR A 104 -7.84 1.27 -1.54
C THR A 104 -7.31 2.58 -2.12
N LYS A 105 -8.04 3.70 -1.96
CA LYS A 105 -7.52 5.03 -2.35
C LYS A 105 -6.27 5.42 -1.58
N THR A 106 -6.22 5.20 -0.26
CA THR A 106 -5.01 5.44 0.53
C THR A 106 -3.83 4.60 0.05
N ALA A 107 -4.07 3.35 -0.37
CA ALA A 107 -3.03 2.50 -0.96
C ALA A 107 -2.57 2.96 -2.35
N LEU A 108 -3.46 3.53 -3.18
CA LEU A 108 -3.09 4.16 -4.46
C LEU A 108 -2.19 5.38 -4.23
N VAL A 109 -2.57 6.25 -3.30
CA VAL A 109 -1.77 7.43 -2.92
C VAL A 109 -0.38 6.99 -2.44
N ASP A 110 -0.29 5.99 -1.56
CA ASP A 110 1.01 5.47 -1.10
C ASP A 110 1.84 4.88 -2.24
N MET A 111 1.22 4.07 -3.11
CA MET A 111 1.90 3.46 -4.26
C MET A 111 2.49 4.52 -5.20
N TYR A 112 1.68 5.49 -5.64
CA TYR A 112 2.16 6.56 -6.52
C TYR A 112 3.22 7.43 -5.84
N SER A 113 3.02 7.77 -4.56
CA SER A 113 3.97 8.52 -3.75
C SER A 113 5.34 7.84 -3.66
N LYS A 114 5.38 6.54 -3.34
CA LYS A 114 6.64 5.79 -3.22
C LYS A 114 7.30 5.54 -4.58
N CYS A 115 6.52 5.42 -5.65
CA CYS A 115 7.04 5.27 -7.02
C CYS A 115 7.45 6.60 -7.68
N GLY A 116 7.49 7.72 -6.93
CA GLY A 116 7.89 9.03 -7.45
C GLY A 116 6.90 9.65 -8.46
N GLN A 117 5.67 9.13 -8.53
CA GLN A 117 4.60 9.67 -9.38
C GLN A 117 3.78 10.70 -8.60
N LEU A 118 4.38 11.84 -8.29
CA LEU A 118 3.76 12.84 -7.38
C LEU A 118 2.45 13.40 -7.93
N GLY A 119 2.35 13.60 -9.24
CA GLY A 119 1.13 14.09 -9.89
C GLY A 119 -0.05 13.13 -9.69
N ASP A 120 0.16 11.86 -10.02
CA ASP A 120 -0.85 10.80 -9.84
C ASP A 120 -1.22 10.62 -8.35
N SER A 121 -0.22 10.69 -7.46
CA SER A 121 -0.44 10.64 -6.01
C SER A 121 -1.31 11.78 -5.51
N ALA A 122 -1.05 13.01 -5.97
CA ALA A 122 -1.82 14.19 -5.59
C ALA A 122 -3.25 14.12 -6.16
N MET A 123 -3.41 13.68 -7.40
CA MET A 123 -4.72 13.50 -8.04
C MET A 123 -5.57 12.47 -7.28
N ALA A 124 -5.02 11.28 -7.04
CA ALA A 124 -5.70 10.22 -6.29
C ALA A 124 -6.06 10.68 -4.87
N PHE A 125 -5.20 11.49 -4.23
CA PHE A 125 -5.49 12.08 -2.93
C PHE A 125 -6.66 13.06 -3.02
N GLU A 126 -6.66 14.01 -3.97
CA GLU A 126 -7.74 14.99 -4.09
C GLU A 126 -9.10 14.34 -4.37
N GLU A 127 -9.14 13.28 -5.18
CA GLU A 127 -10.33 12.47 -5.49
C GLU A 127 -10.91 11.68 -4.28
N MET A 128 -10.21 11.65 -3.14
CA MET A 128 -10.76 11.08 -1.90
C MET A 128 -11.81 12.03 -1.31
N GLY A 129 -13.08 11.59 -1.28
CA GLY A 129 -14.15 12.30 -0.58
C GLY A 129 -13.89 12.42 0.92
N ILE A 130 -13.48 11.32 1.55
CA ILE A 130 -13.04 11.26 2.95
C ILE A 130 -11.57 10.84 2.98
N LYS A 131 -10.74 11.62 3.67
CA LYS A 131 -9.29 11.39 3.82
C LYS A 131 -9.01 11.08 5.28
N ASP A 132 -8.57 9.86 5.56
CA ASP A 132 -8.13 9.47 6.90
C ASP A 132 -6.73 10.03 7.21
N VAL A 133 -6.33 9.95 8.48
CA VAL A 133 -5.01 10.43 8.96
C VAL A 133 -3.86 9.80 8.17
N VAL A 134 -4.04 8.55 7.73
CA VAL A 134 -3.02 7.83 6.95
C VAL A 134 -2.83 8.48 5.59
N ALA A 135 -3.89 8.81 4.86
CA ALA A 135 -3.81 9.50 3.57
C ALA A 135 -3.12 10.87 3.68
N TRP A 136 -3.48 11.66 4.71
CA TRP A 136 -2.82 12.94 4.99
C TRP A 136 -1.33 12.77 5.23
N ASN A 137 -0.95 11.83 6.09
CA ASN A 137 0.43 11.54 6.40
C ASN A 137 1.22 11.09 5.17
N THR A 138 0.63 10.22 4.36
CA THR A 138 1.25 9.74 3.11
C THR A 138 1.59 10.91 2.18
N MET A 139 0.67 11.89 2.00
CA MET A 139 0.93 13.05 1.16
C MET A 139 1.95 14.02 1.75
N ILE A 140 1.89 14.30 3.05
CA ILE A 140 2.88 15.17 3.72
C ILE A 140 4.27 14.54 3.59
N SER A 141 4.41 13.25 3.94
CA SER A 141 5.68 12.54 3.82
C SER A 141 6.15 12.42 2.37
N CYS A 142 5.24 12.31 1.40
CA CYS A 142 5.57 12.33 -0.04
C CYS A 142 6.32 13.61 -0.39
N TYR A 143 5.73 14.76 -0.11
CA TYR A 143 6.30 16.06 -0.45
C TYR A 143 7.61 16.31 0.30
N VAL A 144 7.68 15.96 1.60
CA VAL A 144 8.92 16.09 2.39
C VAL A 144 10.05 15.23 1.80
N ARG A 145 9.77 13.99 1.39
CA ARG A 145 10.78 13.10 0.81
C ARG A 145 11.35 13.65 -0.49
N HIS A 146 10.55 14.38 -1.26
CA HIS A 146 10.93 14.98 -2.53
C HIS A 146 11.38 16.45 -2.42
N GLY A 147 11.64 16.94 -1.20
CA GLY A 147 12.13 18.31 -0.97
C GLY A 147 11.11 19.42 -1.22
N LEU A 148 9.83 19.08 -1.37
CA LEU A 148 8.74 20.02 -1.64
C LEU A 148 8.11 20.51 -0.33
N SER A 149 8.92 21.08 0.56
CA SER A 149 8.53 21.43 1.93
C SER A 149 7.32 22.37 2.00
N GLU A 150 7.22 23.36 1.11
CA GLU A 150 6.07 24.28 1.07
C GLU A 150 4.77 23.54 0.77
N ARG A 151 4.78 22.60 -0.18
CA ARG A 151 3.61 21.76 -0.49
C ARG A 151 3.24 20.86 0.68
N ALA A 152 4.22 20.30 1.38
CA ALA A 152 3.99 19.51 2.59
C ALA A 152 3.29 20.33 3.68
N LEU A 153 3.75 21.57 3.93
CA LEU A 153 3.13 22.49 4.89
C LEU A 153 1.74 22.94 4.44
N GLY A 154 1.52 23.12 3.13
CA GLY A 154 0.20 23.40 2.58
C GLY A 154 -0.81 22.27 2.82
N VAL A 155 -0.38 21.01 2.64
CA VAL A 155 -1.20 19.83 2.97
C VAL A 155 -1.50 19.75 4.47
N PHE A 156 -0.51 20.00 5.32
CA PHE A 156 -0.72 20.04 6.77
C PHE A 156 -1.71 21.13 7.19
N ALA A 157 -1.59 22.35 6.64
CA ALA A 157 -2.54 23.42 6.89
C ALA A 157 -3.97 23.04 6.44
N ALA A 158 -4.11 22.30 5.32
CA ALA A 158 -5.40 21.78 4.87
C ALA A 158 -5.98 20.72 5.83
N MET A 159 -5.13 19.83 6.36
CA MET A 159 -5.51 18.86 7.39
C MET A 159 -6.07 19.55 8.64
N GLN A 160 -5.37 20.59 9.13
CA GLN A 160 -5.79 21.38 10.30
C GLN A 160 -7.11 22.11 10.07
N ARG A 161 -7.29 22.75 8.89
CA ARG A 161 -8.56 23.41 8.53
C ARG A 161 -9.74 22.46 8.53
N ARG A 162 -9.52 21.19 8.17
CA ARG A 162 -10.53 20.12 8.21
C ARG A 162 -10.69 19.47 9.58
N ARG A 163 -9.96 19.96 10.61
CA ARG A 163 -9.99 19.46 12.00
C ARG A 163 -9.69 17.97 12.11
N VAL A 164 -8.85 17.45 11.23
CA VAL A 164 -8.37 16.07 11.30
C VAL A 164 -7.24 16.00 12.33
N GLU A 165 -7.34 15.09 13.30
CA GLU A 165 -6.29 14.88 14.29
C GLU A 165 -5.00 14.41 13.61
N PHE A 166 -3.89 15.05 13.96
CA PHE A 166 -2.57 14.67 13.49
C PHE A 166 -1.92 13.65 14.42
N SER A 167 -1.02 12.84 13.87
CA SER A 167 -0.26 11.85 14.63
C SER A 167 1.20 12.26 14.77
N GLU A 168 1.98 11.49 15.55
CA GLU A 168 3.43 11.67 15.68
C GLU A 168 4.14 11.68 14.31
N VAL A 169 3.69 10.85 13.38
CA VAL A 169 4.20 10.78 12.00
C VAL A 169 3.99 12.11 11.27
N THR A 170 2.84 12.76 11.49
CA THR A 170 2.54 14.08 10.93
C THR A 170 3.54 15.11 11.47
N LEU A 171 3.70 15.17 12.79
CA LEU A 171 4.57 16.15 13.45
C LEU A 171 6.03 15.98 13.02
N SER A 172 6.54 14.74 13.00
CA SER A 172 7.89 14.43 12.54
C SER A 172 8.12 14.91 11.10
N SER A 173 7.17 14.65 10.21
CA SER A 173 7.25 15.06 8.80
C SER A 173 7.23 16.59 8.66
N VAL A 174 6.34 17.28 9.38
CA VAL A 174 6.21 18.74 9.35
C VAL A 174 7.44 19.43 9.93
N LEU A 175 7.98 18.94 11.05
CA LEU A 175 9.22 19.47 11.63
C LEU A 175 10.39 19.39 10.64
N LYS A 176 10.51 18.26 9.93
CA LYS A 176 11.49 18.11 8.86
C LYS A 176 11.27 19.12 7.73
N ALA A 177 10.03 19.35 7.32
CA ALA A 177 9.70 20.36 6.31
C ALA A 177 10.12 21.77 6.76
N CYS A 178 9.80 22.16 8.00
CA CYS A 178 10.13 23.46 8.57
C CYS A 178 11.64 23.71 8.68
N GLY A 179 12.43 22.68 9.01
CA GLY A 179 13.88 22.78 9.08
C GLY A 179 14.52 23.15 7.74
N VAL A 180 13.91 22.76 6.62
CA VAL A 180 14.39 23.07 5.27
C VAL A 180 13.96 24.45 4.81
N VAL A 181 12.75 24.90 5.16
CA VAL A 181 12.23 26.23 4.76
C VAL A 181 13.00 27.37 5.44
N LYS A 182 13.63 27.13 6.59
CA LYS A 182 14.47 28.12 7.31
C LYS A 182 15.91 28.23 6.78
N GLY A 183 16.20 27.69 5.60
CA GLY A 183 17.52 27.68 4.98
C GLY A 183 17.81 28.82 3.99
N PHE A 184 17.20 30.00 4.11
CA PHE A 184 17.60 31.22 3.39
C PHE A 184 17.35 32.45 4.29
N GLY A 185 18.33 33.35 4.31
CA GLY A 185 18.38 34.57 5.12
C GLY A 185 17.51 35.71 4.61
#